data_AF-A0A848VTA8-F1
#
_entry.id   AF-A0A848VTA8-F1
#
_cell.length_a   1.000
_cell.length_b   1.000
_cell.length_c   1.000
_cell.angle_alpha   90.00
_cell.angle_beta   90.00
_cell.angle_gamma   90.00
#
_symmetry.space_group_name_H-M   'P 1'
#
loop_
_entity.id
_entity.type
_entity.pdbx_description
1 polymer ?
#
loop_
_entity_poly.entity_id
_entity_poly.type
_entity_poly.pdbx_seq_one_letter_code
_entity_poly.pdbx_strand_id
1 'polypeptide(L)'
;MRRSTYQIEKMDCTAEEQLVRMRLDGVEGILRLDFDLPARRLQVHHTGDERDLRAALVELGLGARGVESVEVTAGAGDSAASAGDADAPGVGGLNDAASDTSERKPLMAALAINATFFVAEFAAGLLAGSMGLVADSLDMLADAFVYALSLAAVGGTVLLKKRLARGSGYLQLGLAVIGLVEVARRFVFVEDAPDVATMVIVAALALAGNAVTLWLLSKAKRGEAHVEASWIFTSNDIKVNALVIVSALLVWATASAMPDLIAGGLIFVIVARGARQILALAR
;
A
#
# COMPACT_ATOMS: atom_id res chain seq x y z
N MET A 1 31.96 -2.98 -2.23
CA MET A 1 30.51 -2.85 -1.92
C MET A 1 29.95 -1.85 -2.90
N ARG A 2 28.78 -2.12 -3.49
CA ARG A 2 28.16 -1.23 -4.48
C ARG A 2 26.91 -0.60 -3.90
N ARG A 3 26.66 0.65 -4.28
CA ARG A 3 25.42 1.36 -3.97
C ARG A 3 24.72 1.69 -5.28
N SER A 4 23.54 1.10 -5.48
CA SER A 4 22.69 1.34 -6.64
C SER A 4 21.46 2.12 -6.22
N THR A 5 21.13 3.18 -6.95
CA THR A 5 20.02 4.07 -6.67
C THR A 5 18.91 3.87 -7.69
N TYR A 6 17.71 3.62 -7.22
CA TYR A 6 16.51 3.41 -8.02
C TYR A 6 15.45 4.47 -7.69
N GLN A 7 14.81 4.98 -8.73
CA GLN A 7 13.59 5.76 -8.62
C GLN A 7 12.40 4.82 -8.82
N ILE A 8 11.48 4.75 -7.85
CA ILE A 8 10.32 3.86 -7.92
C ILE A 8 9.06 4.72 -7.92
N GLU A 9 8.49 4.96 -9.12
CA GLU A 9 7.42 5.92 -9.34
C GLU A 9 6.22 5.77 -8.41
N LYS A 10 5.86 4.53 -8.04
CA LYS A 10 4.72 4.21 -7.19
C LYS A 10 5.10 3.77 -5.77
N MET A 11 6.34 4.00 -5.32
CA MET A 11 6.75 3.68 -3.95
C MET A 11 6.51 4.88 -3.04
N ASP A 12 5.25 5.20 -2.84
CA ASP A 12 4.84 6.41 -2.15
C ASP A 12 4.13 6.13 -0.82
N CYS A 13 3.88 4.88 -0.43
CA CYS A 13 3.55 4.56 0.94
C CYS A 13 4.31 3.36 1.52
N THR A 14 4.15 3.16 2.84
CA THR A 14 4.78 2.05 3.58
C THR A 14 4.33 0.71 3.03
N ALA A 15 3.11 0.64 2.49
CA ALA A 15 2.60 -0.56 1.85
C ALA A 15 3.52 -0.96 0.68
N GLU A 16 3.79 -0.07 -0.29
CA GLU A 16 4.69 -0.39 -1.40
C GLU A 16 6.14 -0.50 -0.99
N GLU A 17 6.62 0.29 -0.02
CA GLU A 17 7.95 0.09 0.57
C GLU A 17 8.12 -1.36 1.05
N GLN A 18 7.14 -1.88 1.78
CA GLN A 18 7.18 -3.24 2.30
C GLN A 18 7.08 -4.28 1.19
N LEU A 19 6.33 -4.03 0.11
CA LEU A 19 6.37 -4.88 -1.09
C LEU A 19 7.79 -4.91 -1.68
N VAL A 20 8.45 -3.76 -1.77
CA VAL A 20 9.83 -3.67 -2.29
C VAL A 20 10.81 -4.38 -1.35
N ARG A 21 10.73 -4.16 -0.03
CA ARG A 21 11.54 -4.88 0.96
C ARG A 21 11.36 -6.39 0.84
N MET A 22 10.12 -6.85 0.80
CA MET A 22 9.82 -8.28 0.72
C MET A 22 10.33 -8.90 -0.59
N ARG A 23 10.26 -8.17 -1.71
CA ARG A 23 10.78 -8.66 -3.00
C ARG A 23 12.29 -8.80 -2.99
N LEU A 24 12.97 -7.88 -2.32
CA LEU A 24 14.42 -7.83 -2.19
C LEU A 24 14.96 -8.75 -1.09
N ASP A 25 14.14 -9.13 -0.10
CA ASP A 25 14.46 -10.12 0.96
C ASP A 25 14.88 -11.49 0.37
N GLY A 26 14.47 -11.79 -0.87
CA GLY A 26 14.84 -13.01 -1.60
C GLY A 26 16.05 -12.90 -2.52
N VAL A 27 16.73 -11.75 -2.59
CA VAL A 27 17.89 -11.53 -3.46
C VAL A 27 19.18 -11.63 -2.63
N GLU A 28 20.08 -12.53 -3.03
CA GLU A 28 21.35 -12.72 -2.32
C GLU A 28 22.29 -11.52 -2.49
N GLY A 29 23.06 -11.23 -1.43
CA GLY A 29 24.08 -10.19 -1.46
C GLY A 29 23.57 -8.77 -1.21
N ILE A 30 22.33 -8.59 -0.73
CA ILE A 30 21.86 -7.31 -0.19
C ILE A 30 22.37 -7.13 1.25
N LEU A 31 23.00 -6.00 1.52
CA LEU A 31 23.55 -5.65 2.83
C LEU A 31 22.64 -4.67 3.57
N ARG A 32 22.07 -3.69 2.85
CA ARG A 32 21.21 -2.64 3.44
C ARG A 32 20.31 -2.04 2.37
N LEU A 33 19.10 -1.65 2.79
CA LEU A 33 18.13 -0.92 1.98
C LEU A 33 17.79 0.39 2.70
N ASP A 34 17.98 1.51 2.02
CA ASP A 34 17.59 2.83 2.51
C ASP A 34 16.49 3.39 1.62
N PHE A 35 15.35 3.69 2.24
CA PHE A 35 14.15 4.17 1.57
C PHE A 35 13.92 5.64 1.88
N ASP A 36 13.64 6.40 0.83
CA ASP A 36 13.19 7.79 0.89
C ASP A 36 11.85 7.85 0.14
N LEU A 37 10.77 7.64 0.89
CA LEU A 37 9.40 7.69 0.38
C LEU A 37 9.05 9.06 -0.24
N PRO A 38 9.38 10.21 0.39
CA PRO A 38 9.12 11.53 -0.20
C PRO A 38 9.80 11.72 -1.57
N ALA A 39 11.05 11.28 -1.69
CA ALA A 39 11.79 11.34 -2.94
C ALA A 39 11.52 10.15 -3.87
N ARG A 40 10.68 9.18 -3.46
CA ARG A 40 10.38 7.93 -4.17
C ARG A 40 11.64 7.19 -4.61
N ARG A 41 12.63 7.17 -3.72
CA ARG A 41 13.99 6.71 -4.00
C ARG A 41 14.38 5.56 -3.09
N LEU A 42 14.94 4.53 -3.69
CA LEU A 42 15.54 3.38 -3.00
C LEU A 42 17.04 3.38 -3.26
N GLN A 43 17.83 3.31 -2.19
CA GLN A 43 19.26 3.02 -2.26
C GLN A 43 19.49 1.59 -1.78
N VAL A 44 20.06 0.76 -2.66
CA VAL A 44 20.40 -0.62 -2.37
C VAL A 44 21.91 -0.72 -2.21
N HIS A 45 22.34 -1.15 -1.04
CA HIS A 45 23.72 -1.49 -0.75
C HIS A 45 23.90 -2.99 -0.92
N HIS A 46 24.70 -3.42 -1.89
CA HIS A 46 24.81 -4.83 -2.27
C HIS A 46 26.22 -5.24 -2.74
N THR A 47 26.44 -6.55 -2.76
CA THR A 47 27.58 -7.23 -3.39
C THR A 47 27.18 -8.06 -4.61
N GLY A 48 25.88 -8.30 -4.82
CA GLY A 48 25.32 -9.07 -5.96
C GLY A 48 25.23 -8.30 -7.30
N ASP A 49 24.72 -8.97 -8.35
CA ASP A 49 24.54 -8.37 -9.69
C ASP A 49 23.38 -7.38 -9.70
N GLU A 50 23.62 -6.20 -10.28
CA GLU A 50 22.61 -5.14 -10.44
C GLU A 50 21.47 -5.56 -11.37
N ARG A 51 21.73 -6.49 -12.30
CA ARG A 51 20.70 -7.03 -13.21
C ARG A 51 19.61 -7.79 -12.48
N ASP A 52 19.97 -8.58 -11.46
CA ASP A 52 19.01 -9.36 -10.68
C ASP A 52 18.15 -8.44 -9.81
N LEU A 53 18.76 -7.42 -9.21
CA LEU A 53 18.05 -6.37 -8.46
C LEU A 53 17.07 -5.62 -9.35
N ARG A 54 17.52 -5.18 -10.53
CA ARG A 54 16.67 -4.46 -11.47
C ARG A 54 15.52 -5.34 -11.97
N ALA A 55 15.79 -6.60 -12.30
CA ALA A 55 14.74 -7.54 -12.72
C ALA A 55 13.69 -7.73 -11.62
N ALA A 56 14.13 -7.92 -10.37
CA ALA A 56 13.24 -8.04 -9.22
C ALA A 56 12.36 -6.80 -9.02
N LEU A 57 12.92 -5.60 -9.16
CA LEU A 57 12.18 -4.33 -9.01
C LEU A 57 11.23 -4.04 -10.18
N VAL A 58 11.61 -4.39 -11.41
CA VAL A 58 10.75 -4.23 -12.60
C VAL A 58 9.53 -5.15 -12.53
N GLU A 59 9.71 -6.37 -12.03
CA GLU A 59 8.62 -7.35 -11.88
C GLU A 59 7.50 -6.87 -10.93
N LEU A 60 7.82 -5.96 -9.99
CA LEU A 60 6.82 -5.37 -9.10
C LEU A 60 5.81 -4.46 -9.81
N GLY A 61 6.12 -3.97 -11.02
CA GLY A 61 5.22 -3.05 -11.73
C GLY A 61 5.04 -1.69 -11.05
N LEU A 62 5.93 -1.34 -10.11
CA LEU A 62 5.96 -0.04 -9.42
C LEU A 62 6.67 1.07 -10.20
N GLY A 63 7.11 0.80 -11.44
CA GLY A 63 7.77 1.79 -12.29
C GLY A 63 9.23 2.06 -11.91
N ALA A 64 9.96 1.04 -11.46
CA ALA A 64 11.35 1.17 -11.05
C ALA A 64 12.28 1.53 -12.24
N ARG A 65 13.05 2.60 -12.09
CA ARG A 65 14.10 3.05 -13.04
C ARG A 65 15.43 3.21 -12.30
N GLY A 66 16.51 2.68 -12.88
CA GLY A 66 17.86 2.90 -12.35
C GLY A 66 18.32 4.33 -12.64
N VAL A 67 18.85 5.02 -11.63
CA VAL A 67 19.31 6.41 -11.73
C VAL A 67 20.83 6.46 -11.76
N GLU A 68 21.50 5.77 -10.83
CA GLU A 68 22.95 5.86 -10.67
C GLU A 68 23.50 4.71 -9.81
N SER A 69 24.69 4.19 -10.17
CA SER A 69 25.33 3.07 -9.48
C SER A 69 26.80 3.42 -9.21
N VAL A 70 27.17 3.51 -7.93
CA VAL A 70 28.48 3.98 -7.48
C VAL A 70 29.18 2.86 -6.71
N GLU A 71 30.44 2.57 -7.04
CA GLU A 71 31.26 1.70 -6.21
C GLU A 71 31.70 2.47 -4.95
N VAL A 72 31.33 1.95 -3.78
CA VAL A 72 31.75 2.53 -2.51
C VAL A 72 33.05 1.85 -2.10
N THR A 73 34.17 2.54 -2.29
CA THR A 73 35.46 2.20 -1.68
C THR A 73 35.43 2.60 -0.20
N ALA A 74 35.79 1.67 0.68
CA ALA A 74 35.92 1.96 2.10
C ALA A 74 37.12 2.90 2.33
N GLY A 75 36.88 4.17 2.66
CA GLY A 75 37.90 5.08 3.19
C GLY A 75 37.71 6.56 2.82
N ALA A 76 37.74 7.43 3.85
CA ALA A 76 37.66 8.90 3.86
C ALA A 76 36.27 9.49 3.50
N GLY A 77 35.53 10.20 4.36
CA GLY A 77 35.92 11.06 5.47
C GLY A 77 35.94 12.52 4.99
N ASP A 78 34.79 13.18 4.98
CA ASP A 78 34.71 14.65 4.89
C ASP A 78 33.81 15.18 6.01
N SER A 79 34.43 16.02 6.83
CA SER A 79 33.91 16.61 8.06
C SER A 79 33.48 18.05 7.81
N ALA A 80 32.39 18.49 8.44
CA ALA A 80 32.21 19.87 8.85
C ALA A 80 31.29 19.95 10.10
N ALA A 81 31.94 20.00 11.28
CA ALA A 81 31.64 20.67 12.56
C ALA A 81 30.21 20.60 13.20
N SER A 82 30.02 20.43 14.51
CA SER A 82 30.88 20.69 15.69
C SER A 82 30.52 19.90 16.96
N ALA A 83 31.58 19.55 17.72
CA ALA A 83 31.74 19.39 19.19
C ALA A 83 30.76 18.47 19.96
N GLY A 84 31.16 17.28 20.43
CA GLY A 84 31.98 17.00 21.64
C GLY A 84 31.07 16.13 22.56
N ASP A 85 31.41 15.01 23.16
CA ASP A 85 32.66 14.48 23.72
C ASP A 85 32.78 12.97 23.50
N ALA A 86 34.01 12.48 23.59
CA ALA A 86 34.41 11.10 23.43
C ALA A 86 34.14 10.26 24.69
N ASP A 87 33.59 9.06 24.51
CA ASP A 87 34.03 7.86 25.23
C ASP A 87 33.79 6.59 24.39
N ALA A 88 34.65 5.59 24.59
CA ALA A 88 34.97 4.47 23.69
C ALA A 88 33.84 3.43 23.42
N PRO A 89 33.96 2.59 22.36
CA PRO A 89 32.89 1.69 21.92
C PRO A 89 32.83 0.40 22.73
N GLY A 90 31.83 0.31 23.61
CA GLY A 90 31.40 -0.93 24.27
C GLY A 90 30.21 -1.56 23.55
N VAL A 91 30.39 -2.81 23.12
CA VAL A 91 29.39 -3.90 23.01
C VAL A 91 28.05 -3.54 22.34
N GLY A 92 27.93 -3.95 21.07
CA GLY A 92 26.68 -4.00 20.33
C GLY A 92 25.69 -5.01 20.92
N GLY A 93 24.42 -4.63 20.87
CA GLY A 93 23.28 -5.45 21.30
C GLY A 93 22.56 -4.76 22.45
N LEU A 94 21.47 -4.06 22.12
CA LEU A 94 20.28 -3.80 22.98
C LEU A 94 19.29 -2.79 22.35
N ASN A 95 19.63 -2.12 21.24
CA ASN A 95 18.74 -1.12 20.62
C ASN A 95 17.82 -1.64 19.49
N ASP A 96 17.98 -2.88 19.01
CA ASP A 96 17.16 -3.41 17.90
C ASP A 96 15.75 -3.90 18.32
N ALA A 97 15.49 -4.08 19.62
CA ALA A 97 14.17 -4.52 20.10
C ALA A 97 13.17 -3.36 20.34
N ALA A 98 13.68 -2.13 20.47
CA ALA A 98 12.86 -0.94 20.75
C ALA A 98 12.29 -0.30 19.46
N SER A 99 13.00 -0.39 18.33
CA SER A 99 12.52 0.04 17.01
C SER A 99 11.41 -0.88 16.47
N ASP A 100 11.55 -2.18 16.70
CA ASP A 100 10.68 -3.23 16.14
C ASP A 100 9.25 -3.26 16.74
N THR A 101 9.06 -2.64 17.91
CA THR A 101 7.73 -2.52 18.56
C THR A 101 7.04 -1.19 18.28
N SER A 102 7.79 -0.17 17.87
CA SER A 102 7.25 1.16 17.57
C SER A 102 6.54 1.19 16.20
N GLU A 103 7.05 0.44 15.21
CA GLU A 103 6.44 0.36 13.86
C GLU A 103 5.19 -0.53 13.79
N ARG A 104 5.04 -1.49 14.71
CA ARG A 104 3.88 -2.42 14.72
C ARG A 104 2.57 -1.75 15.10
N LYS A 105 2.59 -0.76 16.00
CA LYS A 105 1.38 -0.10 16.51
C LYS A 105 0.65 0.69 15.41
N PRO A 106 1.33 1.53 14.60
CA PRO A 106 0.71 2.18 13.45
C PRO A 106 0.18 1.19 12.42
N LEU A 107 0.93 0.13 12.08
CA LEU A 107 0.51 -0.89 11.12
C LEU A 107 -0.73 -1.66 11.60
N MET A 108 -0.81 -2.01 12.88
CA MET A 108 -2.00 -2.63 13.48
C MET A 108 -3.21 -1.69 13.48
N ALA A 109 -3.01 -0.40 13.74
CA ALA A 109 -4.08 0.58 13.69
C ALA A 109 -4.63 0.74 12.26
N ALA A 110 -3.74 0.89 11.27
CA ALA A 110 -4.13 0.98 9.86
C ALA A 110 -4.85 -0.30 9.37
N LEU A 111 -4.35 -1.47 9.77
CA LEU A 111 -5.01 -2.76 9.50
C LEU A 111 -6.43 -2.80 10.07
N ALA A 112 -6.61 -2.42 11.33
CA ALA A 112 -7.91 -2.48 12.01
C ALA A 112 -8.92 -1.50 11.39
N ILE A 113 -8.46 -0.29 11.02
CA ILE A 113 -9.30 0.73 10.38
C ILE A 113 -9.79 0.23 9.02
N ASN A 114 -8.87 -0.21 8.14
CA ASN A 114 -9.24 -0.68 6.80
C ASN A 114 -10.11 -1.95 6.85
N ALA A 115 -9.81 -2.88 7.76
CA ALA A 115 -10.65 -4.07 7.93
C ALA A 115 -12.07 -3.73 8.41
N THR A 116 -12.20 -2.72 9.28
CA THR A 116 -13.51 -2.28 9.79
C THR A 116 -14.34 -1.63 8.69
N PHE A 117 -13.74 -0.72 7.92
CA PHE A 117 -14.43 -0.09 6.80
C PHE A 117 -14.75 -1.09 5.69
N PHE A 118 -13.85 -2.01 5.35
CA PHE A 118 -14.15 -3.11 4.42
C PHE A 118 -15.46 -3.81 4.79
N VAL A 119 -15.62 -4.26 6.05
CA VAL A 119 -16.84 -4.99 6.45
C VAL A 119 -18.08 -4.09 6.37
N ALA A 120 -17.98 -2.85 6.83
CA ALA A 120 -19.10 -1.91 6.83
C ALA A 120 -19.54 -1.54 5.40
N GLU A 121 -18.59 -1.19 4.53
CA GLU A 121 -18.84 -0.79 3.15
C GLU A 121 -19.26 -1.95 2.28
N PHE A 122 -18.69 -3.14 2.47
CA PHE A 122 -19.11 -4.33 1.74
C PHE A 122 -20.56 -4.68 2.07
N ALA A 123 -20.93 -4.69 3.36
CA ALA A 123 -22.30 -4.94 3.79
C ALA A 123 -23.27 -3.87 3.25
N ALA A 124 -22.90 -2.60 3.36
CA ALA A 124 -23.70 -1.50 2.84
C ALA A 124 -23.85 -1.54 1.31
N GLY A 125 -22.77 -1.86 0.58
CA GLY A 125 -22.79 -1.97 -0.87
C GLY A 125 -23.70 -3.09 -1.36
N LEU A 126 -23.71 -4.24 -0.67
CA LEU A 126 -24.65 -5.31 -0.97
C LEU A 126 -26.10 -4.93 -0.68
N LEU A 127 -26.36 -4.28 0.46
CA LEU A 127 -27.71 -3.85 0.86
C LEU A 127 -28.26 -2.73 -0.05
N ALA A 128 -27.39 -1.80 -0.46
CA ALA A 128 -27.73 -0.68 -1.33
C ALA A 128 -27.75 -1.07 -2.82
N GLY A 129 -27.23 -2.25 -3.18
CA GLY A 129 -27.04 -2.65 -4.57
C GLY A 129 -25.96 -1.87 -5.32
N SER A 130 -25.01 -1.23 -4.61
CA SER A 130 -23.95 -0.40 -5.21
C SER A 130 -22.68 -1.22 -5.48
N MET A 131 -22.29 -1.31 -6.75
CA MET A 131 -21.01 -1.90 -7.14
C MET A 131 -19.84 -0.97 -6.84
N GLY A 132 -20.06 0.34 -6.76
CA GLY A 132 -19.06 1.31 -6.31
C GLY A 132 -18.61 1.04 -4.88
N LEU A 133 -19.55 0.95 -3.93
CA LEU A 133 -19.25 0.62 -2.53
C LEU A 133 -18.62 -0.76 -2.35
N VAL A 134 -19.12 -1.78 -3.08
CA VAL A 134 -18.53 -3.12 -3.02
C VAL A 134 -17.08 -3.06 -3.53
N ALA A 135 -16.81 -2.36 -4.62
CA ALA A 135 -15.47 -2.25 -5.16
C ALA A 135 -14.51 -1.48 -4.22
N ASP A 136 -14.96 -0.37 -3.63
CA ASP A 136 -14.21 0.43 -2.64
C ASP A 136 -13.83 -0.42 -1.43
N SER A 137 -14.78 -1.19 -0.90
CA SER A 137 -14.52 -2.10 0.22
C SER A 137 -13.43 -3.14 -0.12
N LEU A 138 -13.37 -3.64 -1.35
CA LEU A 138 -12.34 -4.58 -1.77
C LEU A 138 -10.96 -3.93 -1.93
N ASP A 139 -10.90 -2.64 -2.22
CA ASP A 139 -9.65 -1.86 -2.19
C ASP A 139 -9.16 -1.76 -0.74
N MET A 140 -10.03 -1.43 0.20
CA MET A 140 -9.68 -1.44 1.64
C MET A 140 -9.27 -2.83 2.14
N LEU A 141 -9.84 -3.90 1.60
CA LEU A 141 -9.40 -5.27 1.88
C LEU A 141 -7.98 -5.54 1.34
N ALA A 142 -7.64 -4.99 0.17
CA ALA A 142 -6.31 -5.06 -0.39
C ALA A 142 -5.27 -4.48 0.57
N ASP A 143 -5.58 -3.28 1.06
CA ASP A 143 -4.69 -2.54 1.93
C ASP A 143 -4.55 -3.23 3.28
N ALA A 144 -5.66 -3.74 3.83
CA ALA A 144 -5.64 -4.58 5.01
C ALA A 144 -4.72 -5.80 4.82
N PHE A 145 -4.75 -6.47 3.65
CA PHE A 145 -3.83 -7.58 3.40
C PHE A 145 -2.37 -7.14 3.29
N VAL A 146 -2.09 -5.98 2.69
CA VAL A 146 -0.72 -5.47 2.62
C VAL A 146 -0.22 -5.09 4.01
N TYR A 147 -1.03 -4.49 4.87
CA TYR A 147 -0.68 -4.22 6.27
C TYR A 147 -0.48 -5.50 7.08
N ALA A 148 -1.34 -6.50 6.90
CA ALA A 148 -1.18 -7.80 7.55
C ALA A 148 0.12 -8.50 7.12
N LEU A 149 0.46 -8.42 5.83
CA LEU A 149 1.71 -8.96 5.29
C LEU A 149 2.93 -8.18 5.82
N SER A 150 2.81 -6.85 5.95
CA SER A 150 3.83 -5.99 6.55
C SER A 150 4.06 -6.35 8.01
N LEU A 151 3.00 -6.56 8.79
CA LEU A 151 3.09 -6.99 10.19
C LEU A 151 3.72 -8.39 10.32
N ALA A 152 3.38 -9.31 9.41
CA ALA A 152 4.01 -10.62 9.32
C ALA A 152 5.49 -10.53 8.91
N ALA A 153 5.90 -9.47 8.18
CA ALA A 153 7.29 -9.26 7.79
C ALA A 153 8.20 -8.90 8.97
N VAL A 154 7.68 -8.22 10.00
CA VAL A 154 8.42 -7.82 11.22
C VAL A 154 8.79 -9.02 12.13
N GLY A 155 8.56 -10.28 11.73
CA GLY A 155 8.98 -11.43 12.55
C GLY A 155 8.67 -12.82 12.00
N GLY A 156 8.06 -12.92 10.83
CA GLY A 156 7.71 -14.18 10.18
C GLY A 156 8.84 -14.74 9.28
N THR A 157 8.80 -16.04 9.05
CA THR A 157 9.70 -16.71 8.10
C THR A 157 9.33 -16.37 6.65
N VAL A 158 10.33 -16.36 5.75
CA VAL A 158 10.14 -16.08 4.31
C VAL A 158 9.03 -16.95 3.68
N LEU A 159 8.92 -18.22 4.10
CA LEU A 159 7.90 -19.14 3.61
C LEU A 159 6.47 -18.74 4.04
N LEU A 160 6.30 -18.26 5.28
CA LEU A 160 5.01 -17.77 5.76
C LEU A 160 4.58 -16.51 5.01
N LYS A 161 5.53 -15.58 4.79
CA LYS A 161 5.29 -14.35 3.99
C LYS A 161 4.79 -14.69 2.58
N LYS A 162 5.48 -15.59 1.86
CA LYS A 162 5.07 -16.03 0.51
C LYS A 162 3.71 -16.73 0.49
N ARG A 163 3.40 -17.57 1.49
CA ARG A 163 2.09 -18.24 1.58
C ARG A 163 0.95 -17.25 1.80
N LEU A 164 1.13 -16.31 2.72
CA LEU A 164 0.14 -15.28 3.03
C LEU A 164 -0.09 -14.37 1.81
N ALA A 165 0.98 -13.86 1.19
CA ALA A 165 0.88 -13.05 -0.02
C ALA A 165 0.16 -13.78 -1.16
N ARG A 166 0.47 -15.06 -1.39
CA ARG A 166 -0.20 -15.86 -2.41
C ARG A 166 -1.69 -16.07 -2.10
N GLY A 167 -2.02 -16.34 -0.84
CA GLY A 167 -3.40 -16.56 -0.40
C GLY A 167 -4.25 -15.31 -0.57
N SER A 168 -3.78 -14.16 -0.06
CA SER A 168 -4.48 -12.88 -0.20
C SER A 168 -4.60 -12.46 -1.66
N GLY A 169 -3.54 -12.58 -2.45
CA GLY A 169 -3.54 -12.23 -3.86
C GLY A 169 -4.53 -13.05 -4.70
N TYR A 170 -4.65 -14.36 -4.48
CA TYR A 170 -5.66 -15.18 -5.17
C TYR A 170 -7.09 -14.85 -4.74
N LEU A 171 -7.31 -14.68 -3.43
CA LEU A 171 -8.62 -14.32 -2.89
C LEU A 171 -9.10 -13.00 -3.51
N GLN A 172 -8.25 -11.98 -3.47
CA GLN A 172 -8.59 -10.66 -3.95
C GLN A 172 -8.76 -10.60 -5.46
N LEU A 173 -7.93 -11.33 -6.22
CA LEU A 173 -8.12 -11.47 -7.67
C LEU A 173 -9.45 -12.16 -7.99
N GLY A 174 -9.80 -13.21 -7.24
CA GLY A 174 -11.09 -13.89 -7.37
C GLY A 174 -12.27 -12.96 -7.12
N LEU A 175 -12.25 -12.21 -6.02
CA LEU A 175 -13.31 -11.25 -5.67
C LEU A 175 -13.42 -10.12 -6.71
N ALA A 176 -12.30 -9.58 -7.20
CA ALA A 176 -12.31 -8.56 -8.23
C ALA A 176 -12.87 -9.09 -9.57
N VAL A 177 -12.55 -10.33 -9.95
CA VAL A 177 -13.12 -10.96 -11.16
C VAL A 177 -14.63 -11.18 -10.99
N ILE A 178 -15.08 -11.69 -9.84
CA ILE A 178 -16.52 -11.84 -9.55
C ILE A 178 -17.23 -10.48 -9.63
N GLY A 179 -16.64 -9.44 -9.03
CA GLY A 179 -17.15 -8.07 -9.08
C GLY A 179 -17.25 -7.53 -10.50
N LEU A 180 -16.21 -7.71 -11.34
CA LEU A 180 -16.23 -7.30 -12.75
C LEU A 180 -17.27 -8.05 -13.57
N VAL A 181 -17.45 -9.35 -13.32
CA VAL A 181 -18.51 -10.14 -13.98
C VAL A 181 -19.89 -9.63 -13.57
N GLU A 182 -20.08 -9.30 -12.30
CA GLU A 182 -21.33 -8.73 -11.80
C GLU A 182 -21.60 -7.33 -12.39
N VAL A 183 -20.59 -6.47 -12.47
CA VAL A 183 -20.70 -5.17 -13.17
C VAL A 183 -21.12 -5.38 -14.62
N ALA A 184 -20.44 -6.29 -15.35
CA ALA A 184 -20.77 -6.58 -16.75
C ALA A 184 -22.19 -7.14 -16.91
N ARG A 185 -22.63 -8.02 -16.01
CA ARG A 185 -24.00 -8.55 -15.96
C ARG A 185 -25.00 -7.40 -15.80
N ARG A 186 -24.83 -6.55 -14.78
CA ARG A 186 -25.75 -5.43 -14.52
C ARG A 186 -25.74 -4.37 -15.63
N PHE A 187 -24.62 -4.21 -16.32
CA PHE A 187 -24.50 -3.32 -17.48
C PHE A 187 -25.35 -3.80 -18.67
N VAL A 188 -25.45 -5.12 -18.87
CA VAL A 188 -26.24 -5.72 -19.97
C VAL A 188 -27.71 -5.86 -19.60
N PHE A 189 -28.02 -6.23 -18.36
CA PHE A 189 -29.37 -6.58 -17.93
C PHE A 189 -30.17 -5.44 -17.28
N VAL A 190 -29.63 -4.21 -17.25
CA VAL A 190 -30.25 -2.97 -16.72
C VAL A 190 -31.08 -3.22 -15.45
N GLU A 191 -30.40 -3.21 -14.31
CA GLU A 191 -31.03 -3.33 -12.98
C GLU A 191 -31.40 -1.96 -12.39
N ASP A 192 -32.17 -1.98 -11.30
CA ASP A 192 -32.60 -0.79 -10.57
C ASP A 192 -31.41 0.04 -10.05
N ALA A 193 -31.63 1.34 -9.92
CA ALA A 193 -30.63 2.25 -9.37
C ALA A 193 -30.33 1.91 -7.91
N PRO A 194 -29.05 1.97 -7.48
CA PRO A 194 -28.69 1.72 -6.09
C PRO A 194 -29.25 2.78 -5.15
N ASP A 195 -29.34 2.45 -3.86
CA ASP A 195 -29.74 3.40 -2.83
C ASP A 195 -28.65 4.47 -2.61
N VAL A 196 -28.86 5.62 -3.25
CA VAL A 196 -28.00 6.81 -3.18
C VAL A 196 -27.75 7.25 -1.73
N ALA A 197 -28.76 7.21 -0.86
CA ALA A 197 -28.61 7.70 0.50
C ALA A 197 -27.58 6.87 1.26
N THR A 198 -27.67 5.54 1.16
CA THR A 198 -26.68 4.62 1.73
C THR A 198 -25.30 4.82 1.10
N MET A 199 -25.20 4.97 -0.22
CA MET A 199 -23.93 5.25 -0.91
C MET A 199 -23.23 6.50 -0.35
N VAL A 200 -23.94 7.62 -0.28
CA VAL A 200 -23.37 8.90 0.17
C VAL A 200 -23.00 8.83 1.65
N ILE A 201 -23.88 8.30 2.51
CA ILE A 201 -23.61 8.23 3.96
C ILE A 201 -22.38 7.39 4.24
N VAL A 202 -22.30 6.21 3.63
CA VAL A 202 -21.23 5.25 3.91
C VAL A 202 -19.89 5.74 3.35
N ALA A 203 -19.84 6.17 2.09
CA ALA A 203 -18.63 6.72 1.50
C ALA A 203 -18.17 8.02 2.20
N ALA A 204 -19.11 8.84 2.70
CA ALA A 204 -18.75 10.02 3.50
C ALA A 204 -18.18 9.64 4.87
N LEU A 205 -18.69 8.59 5.52
CA LEU A 205 -18.13 8.08 6.79
C LEU A 205 -16.73 7.50 6.59
N ALA A 206 -16.51 6.72 5.53
CA ALA A 206 -15.20 6.20 5.16
C ALA A 206 -14.21 7.32 4.83
N LEU A 207 -14.61 8.29 3.99
CA LEU A 207 -13.81 9.48 3.70
C LEU A 207 -13.49 10.28 4.97
N ALA A 208 -14.44 10.46 5.89
CA ALA A 208 -14.21 11.15 7.15
C ALA A 208 -13.26 10.37 8.06
N GLY A 209 -13.39 9.05 8.16
CA GLY A 209 -12.49 8.19 8.93
C GLY A 209 -11.05 8.27 8.42
N ASN A 210 -10.90 8.21 7.10
CA ASN A 210 -9.63 8.37 6.42
C ASN A 210 -9.05 9.78 6.67
N ALA A 211 -9.84 10.85 6.49
CA ALA A 211 -9.43 12.22 6.77
C ALA A 211 -9.02 12.44 8.24
N VAL A 212 -9.73 11.87 9.21
CA VAL A 212 -9.38 11.93 10.64
C VAL A 212 -8.07 11.20 10.91
N THR A 213 -7.85 10.05 10.28
CA THR A 213 -6.61 9.28 10.39
C THR A 213 -5.42 10.10 9.90
N LEU A 214 -5.56 10.71 8.73
CA LEU A 214 -4.54 11.60 8.15
C LEU A 214 -4.33 12.87 8.98
N TRP A 215 -5.40 13.47 9.53
CA TRP A 215 -5.28 14.61 10.44
C TRP A 215 -4.52 14.24 11.72
N LEU A 216 -4.85 13.11 12.35
CA LEU A 216 -4.20 12.64 13.57
C LEU A 216 -2.72 12.35 13.34
N LEU A 217 -2.38 11.71 12.22
CA LEU A 217 -1.01 11.41 11.82
C LEU A 217 -0.22 12.67 11.47
N SER A 218 -0.84 13.65 10.81
CA SER A 218 -0.19 14.94 10.49
C SER A 218 0.16 15.78 11.74
N LYS A 219 -0.52 15.52 12.87
CA LYS A 219 -0.26 16.17 14.16
C LYS A 219 0.85 15.48 14.96
N ALA A 220 1.15 14.21 14.67
CA ALA A 220 2.36 13.55 15.13
C ALA A 220 3.55 14.12 14.33
N LYS A 221 4.61 14.54 15.04
CA LYS A 221 5.69 15.41 14.56
C LYS A 221 6.16 15.16 13.11
N ARG A 222 6.10 16.23 12.29
CA ARG A 222 6.80 16.35 11.00
C ARG A 222 8.29 16.04 11.18
N GLY A 223 8.77 14.96 10.57
CA GLY A 223 10.19 14.59 10.58
C GLY A 223 10.48 13.08 10.49
N GLU A 224 9.49 12.23 10.72
CA GLU A 224 9.63 10.78 10.58
C GLU A 224 8.94 10.32 9.29
N ALA A 225 9.66 9.59 8.41
CA ALA A 225 9.18 9.10 7.11
C ALA A 225 7.82 8.35 7.18
N HIS A 226 7.48 7.83 8.36
CA HIS A 226 6.22 7.14 8.67
C HIS A 226 4.96 8.02 8.59
N VAL A 227 5.06 9.35 8.80
CA VAL A 227 3.91 10.27 8.73
C VAL A 227 3.55 10.63 7.28
N GLU A 228 4.55 10.76 6.41
CA GLU A 228 4.35 11.12 4.99
C GLU A 228 3.82 9.93 4.18
N ALA A 229 4.24 8.71 4.53
CA ALA A 229 3.71 7.47 3.97
C ALA A 229 2.20 7.30 4.23
N SER A 230 1.76 7.64 5.45
CA SER A 230 0.35 7.58 5.82
C SER A 230 -0.49 8.66 5.11
N TRP A 231 0.11 9.82 4.81
CA TRP A 231 -0.56 10.87 4.04
C TRP A 231 -0.96 10.41 2.63
N ILE A 232 -0.09 9.62 2.00
CA ILE A 232 -0.27 9.12 0.64
C ILE A 232 -1.30 7.99 0.60
N PHE A 233 -1.26 7.09 1.58
CA PHE A 233 -2.24 6.01 1.73
C PHE A 233 -3.67 6.55 1.81
N THR A 234 -3.92 7.43 2.78
CA THR A 234 -5.24 8.05 2.93
C THR A 234 -5.64 8.88 1.70
N SER A 235 -4.67 9.43 0.96
CA SER A 235 -4.97 10.19 -0.26
C SER A 235 -5.51 9.33 -1.40
N ASN A 236 -5.16 8.03 -1.47
CA ASN A 236 -5.78 7.11 -2.43
C ASN A 236 -7.21 6.80 -2.03
N ASP A 237 -7.43 6.42 -0.77
CA ASP A 237 -8.77 6.10 -0.25
C ASP A 237 -9.71 7.29 -0.38
N ILE A 238 -9.24 8.51 -0.12
CA ILE A 238 -10.02 9.73 -0.30
C ILE A 238 -10.46 9.89 -1.77
N LYS A 239 -9.61 9.54 -2.74
CA LYS A 239 -9.97 9.63 -4.18
C LYS A 239 -11.01 8.59 -4.55
N VAL A 240 -10.85 7.35 -4.08
CA VAL A 240 -11.80 6.26 -4.36
C VAL A 240 -13.15 6.56 -3.70
N ASN A 241 -13.17 6.94 -2.42
CA ASN A 241 -14.37 7.37 -1.72
C ASN A 241 -15.04 8.59 -2.39
N ALA A 242 -14.25 9.59 -2.80
CA ALA A 242 -14.77 10.74 -3.53
C ALA A 242 -15.38 10.34 -4.88
N LEU A 243 -14.77 9.39 -5.59
CA LEU A 243 -15.32 8.83 -6.82
C LEU A 243 -16.67 8.15 -6.57
N VAL A 244 -16.82 7.40 -5.47
CA VAL A 244 -18.10 6.76 -5.08
C VAL A 244 -19.15 7.81 -4.69
N ILE A 245 -18.78 8.88 -3.99
CA ILE A 245 -19.71 9.97 -3.67
C ILE A 245 -20.17 10.67 -4.96
N VAL A 246 -19.23 10.98 -5.87
CA VAL A 246 -19.56 11.60 -7.16
C VAL A 246 -20.45 10.68 -7.99
N SER A 247 -20.19 9.37 -8.01
CA SER A 247 -21.04 8.41 -8.71
C SER A 247 -22.45 8.36 -8.10
N ALA A 248 -22.58 8.38 -6.77
CA ALA A 248 -23.88 8.43 -6.09
C ALA A 248 -24.69 9.68 -6.48
N LEU A 249 -24.04 10.85 -6.52
CA LEU A 249 -24.68 12.10 -6.94
C LEU A 249 -25.11 12.06 -8.41
N LEU A 250 -24.31 11.41 -9.27
CA LEU A 250 -24.68 11.20 -10.66
C LEU A 250 -25.82 10.19 -10.81
N VAL A 251 -25.86 9.11 -10.02
CA VAL A 251 -26.99 8.18 -9.96
C VAL A 251 -28.26 8.95 -9.58
N TRP A 252 -28.20 9.79 -8.57
CA TRP A 252 -29.33 10.63 -8.15
C TRP A 252 -29.80 11.58 -9.26
N ALA A 253 -28.86 12.25 -9.93
CA ALA A 253 -29.19 13.21 -10.99
C ALA A 253 -29.70 12.55 -12.27
N THR A 254 -29.26 11.33 -12.58
CA THR A 254 -29.59 10.61 -13.83
C THR A 254 -30.66 9.55 -13.66
N ALA A 255 -31.03 9.21 -12.42
CA ALA A 255 -31.89 8.09 -12.07
C ALA A 255 -31.45 6.75 -12.70
N SER A 256 -30.14 6.56 -12.89
CA SER A 256 -29.56 5.41 -13.58
C SER A 256 -28.45 4.78 -12.74
N ALA A 257 -28.35 3.45 -12.74
CA ALA A 257 -27.25 2.72 -12.09
C ALA A 257 -25.89 2.89 -12.81
N MET A 258 -25.88 3.42 -14.04
CA MET A 258 -24.69 3.47 -14.89
C MET A 258 -23.48 4.18 -14.26
N PRO A 259 -23.64 5.35 -13.59
CA PRO A 259 -22.50 6.02 -12.95
C PRO A 259 -21.85 5.17 -11.86
N ASP A 260 -22.64 4.44 -11.06
CA ASP A 260 -22.13 3.52 -10.03
C ASP A 260 -21.41 2.32 -10.66
N LEU A 261 -21.98 1.71 -11.70
CA LEU A 261 -21.35 0.57 -12.39
C LEU A 261 -20.02 0.96 -13.04
N ILE A 262 -19.93 2.15 -13.62
CA ILE A 262 -18.68 2.67 -14.21
C ILE A 262 -17.64 2.88 -13.10
N ALA A 263 -18.02 3.55 -12.00
CA ALA A 263 -17.13 3.77 -10.87
C ALA A 263 -16.63 2.44 -10.28
N GLY A 264 -17.55 1.53 -9.95
CA GLY A 264 -17.22 0.20 -9.43
C GLY A 264 -16.35 -0.61 -10.38
N GLY A 265 -16.64 -0.58 -11.69
CA GLY A 265 -15.82 -1.24 -12.71
C GLY A 265 -14.39 -0.70 -12.76
N LEU A 266 -14.20 0.62 -12.68
CA LEU A 266 -12.87 1.24 -12.62
C LEU A 266 -12.11 0.81 -11.36
N ILE A 267 -12.78 0.83 -10.20
CA ILE A 267 -12.18 0.45 -8.91
C ILE A 267 -11.81 -1.04 -8.91
N PHE A 268 -12.67 -1.95 -9.37
CA PHE A 268 -12.30 -3.37 -9.48
C PHE A 268 -11.09 -3.61 -10.39
N VAL A 269 -10.90 -2.83 -11.45
CA VAL A 269 -9.70 -2.92 -12.29
C VAL A 269 -8.44 -2.50 -11.51
N ILE A 270 -8.55 -1.49 -10.64
CA ILE A 270 -7.46 -1.09 -9.73
C ILE A 270 -7.16 -2.23 -8.75
N VAL A 271 -8.17 -2.76 -8.06
CA VAL A 271 -8.04 -3.88 -7.11
C VAL A 271 -7.43 -5.11 -7.79
N ALA A 272 -7.85 -5.46 -9.00
CA ALA A 272 -7.31 -6.59 -9.76
C ALA A 272 -5.84 -6.40 -10.17
N ARG A 273 -5.40 -5.15 -10.39
CA ARG A 273 -3.98 -4.84 -10.64
C ARG A 273 -3.17 -4.99 -9.35
N GLY A 274 -3.68 -4.48 -8.22
CA GLY A 274 -3.06 -4.66 -6.90
C GLY A 274 -2.89 -6.14 -6.55
N ALA A 275 -3.94 -6.94 -6.73
CA ALA A 275 -3.88 -8.39 -6.47
C ALA A 275 -2.81 -9.10 -7.31
N ARG A 276 -2.67 -8.73 -8.60
CA ARG A 276 -1.61 -9.27 -9.48
C ARG A 276 -0.20 -8.90 -9.00
N GLN A 277 -0.03 -7.70 -8.48
CA GLN A 277 1.24 -7.26 -7.90
C GLN A 277 1.58 -8.03 -6.63
N ILE A 278 0.59 -8.27 -5.75
CA ILE A 278 0.76 -9.12 -4.56
C ILE A 278 1.13 -10.57 -4.95
N LEU A 279 0.51 -11.12 -6.01
CA LEU A 279 0.84 -12.44 -6.52
C LEU A 279 2.26 -12.54 -7.10
N ALA A 280 2.74 -11.47 -7.75
CA ALA A 280 4.11 -11.42 -8.29
C ALA A 280 5.16 -11.54 -7.17
N LEU A 281 4.89 -10.95 -6.00
CA LEU A 281 5.76 -11.04 -4.83
C LEU A 281 5.86 -12.43 -4.22
N ALA A 282 4.85 -13.27 -4.42
CA ALA A 282 4.80 -14.59 -3.84
C ALA A 282 5.55 -15.66 -4.65
N ARG A 283 6.07 -15.30 -5.83
CA ARG A 283 6.91 -16.17 -6.68
C ARG A 283 8.32 -16.23 -6.12
#